data_AF-A0A7Y9EB06-F1
#
_entry.id   AF-A0A7Y9EB06-F1
#
_cell.length_a   1.000
_cell.length_b   1.000
_cell.length_c   1.000
_cell.angle_alpha   90.00
_cell.angle_beta   90.00
_cell.angle_gamma   90.00
#
_symmetry.space_group_name_H-M   'P 1'
#
loop_
_entity.id
_entity.type
_entity.pdbx_description
1 polymer ?
#
loop_
_entity_poly.entity_id
_entity_poly.type
_entity_poly.pdbx_seq_one_letter_code
_entity_poly.pdbx_strand_id
1 'polypeptide(L)'
;MRDRQGGDDVRDQRGGVLPVEDVGARVRAGRGDPPHQLRGRRLLTGRHRDPDRRPGHIAPGGELRAAHTGGAPPVPLDPERGGSGFTDPFVRLALALSGGLPRELLRVTRRLVELNAEHEYELLLPGLTDRLVREEALEALEATRGRLAQTQAGPDWAPVLDRLRQLSWSFRPDADISELPRALKELADLAPPSPSGTDESEIWTALNDLAALAALGMATCDAFADACFDAFGTDAPASASPGPYTELAAARRELALSASSCRAAVDRIRFTLDLS
;
A
#
# COMPACT_ATOMS: atom_id res chain seq x y z
N MET A 1 20.65 -60.75 24.90
CA MET A 1 19.76 -61.51 25.80
C MET A 1 18.91 -60.53 26.59
N ARG A 2 17.70 -60.22 26.10
CA ARG A 2 16.45 -59.98 26.84
C ARG A 2 15.41 -59.40 25.88
N ASP A 3 14.45 -60.26 25.59
CA ASP A 3 13.19 -60.02 24.89
C ASP A 3 12.30 -59.02 25.62
N ARG A 4 11.46 -58.31 24.85
CA ARG A 4 10.10 -57.81 25.14
C ARG A 4 9.61 -57.10 23.87
N GLN A 5 8.90 -57.74 22.94
CA GLN A 5 7.48 -58.11 22.95
C GLN A 5 6.52 -56.99 23.37
N GLY A 6 5.81 -56.46 22.37
CA GLY A 6 4.35 -56.58 22.30
C GLY A 6 3.55 -55.32 22.67
N GLY A 7 2.69 -54.88 21.74
CA GLY A 7 1.59 -53.96 22.05
C GLY A 7 1.03 -53.24 20.84
N ASP A 8 0.46 -53.99 19.90
CA ASP A 8 -0.55 -53.48 18.96
C ASP A 8 -1.73 -52.90 19.75
N ASP A 9 -2.18 -51.69 19.42
CA ASP A 9 -3.55 -51.28 19.74
C ASP A 9 -4.15 -50.54 18.54
N VAL A 10 -4.85 -51.35 17.75
CA VAL A 10 -5.70 -50.98 16.63
C VAL A 10 -6.96 -50.34 17.21
N ARG A 11 -7.17 -49.04 16.96
CA ARG A 11 -8.50 -48.42 17.11
C ARG A 11 -9.05 -48.00 15.77
N ASP A 12 -9.84 -48.93 15.26
CA ASP A 12 -10.93 -48.78 14.31
C ASP A 12 -11.90 -47.69 14.81
N GLN A 13 -12.04 -46.59 14.07
CA GLN A 13 -13.20 -45.69 14.18
C GLN A 13 -13.80 -45.51 12.79
N ARG A 14 -14.63 -46.50 12.43
CA ARG A 14 -15.71 -46.36 11.46
C ARG A 14 -16.88 -45.65 12.12
N GLY A 15 -17.53 -44.75 11.37
CA GLY A 15 -18.95 -44.47 11.56
C GLY A 15 -19.34 -43.01 11.37
N GLY A 16 -20.01 -42.70 10.27
CA GLY A 16 -20.70 -41.41 10.11
C GLY A 16 -21.06 -41.03 8.68
N VAL A 17 -21.61 -41.94 7.87
CA VAL A 17 -22.26 -41.57 6.61
C VAL A 17 -23.65 -41.04 6.95
N LEU A 18 -23.87 -39.74 6.76
CA LEU A 18 -25.21 -39.13 6.76
C LEU A 18 -25.75 -39.12 5.32
N PRO A 19 -27.02 -39.46 5.09
CA PRO A 19 -27.65 -39.30 3.79
C PRO A 19 -28.05 -37.83 3.61
N VAL A 20 -27.54 -37.18 2.56
CA VAL A 20 -28.09 -35.89 2.12
C VAL A 20 -29.14 -36.19 1.07
N GLU A 21 -30.37 -35.89 1.47
CA GLU A 21 -31.57 -36.04 0.66
C GLU A 21 -31.53 -35.15 -0.57
N ASP A 22 -31.89 -35.79 -1.68
CA ASP A 22 -32.25 -35.23 -2.97
C ASP A 22 -33.52 -34.39 -2.84
N VAL A 23 -33.39 -33.06 -2.92
CA VAL A 23 -34.53 -32.14 -3.08
C VAL A 23 -34.35 -31.40 -4.39
N GLY A 24 -34.81 -32.06 -5.45
CA GLY A 24 -35.16 -31.41 -6.70
C GLY A 24 -36.36 -30.47 -6.50
N ALA A 25 -36.16 -29.18 -6.77
CA ALA A 25 -37.25 -28.25 -7.04
C ALA A 25 -36.94 -27.43 -8.30
N ARG A 26 -37.55 -27.89 -9.39
CA ARG A 26 -37.75 -27.17 -10.66
C ARG A 26 -38.39 -25.80 -10.41
N VAL A 27 -37.78 -24.71 -10.87
CA VAL A 27 -38.51 -23.48 -11.23
C VAL A 27 -37.92 -22.83 -12.49
N ARG A 28 -38.69 -22.98 -13.56
CA ARG A 28 -38.93 -22.09 -14.71
C ARG A 28 -37.79 -21.26 -15.31
N ALA A 29 -37.48 -21.65 -16.54
CA ALA A 29 -37.01 -20.79 -17.62
C ALA A 29 -37.88 -19.53 -17.79
N GLY A 30 -37.25 -18.36 -17.69
CA GLY A 30 -37.76 -17.08 -18.14
C GLY A 30 -36.88 -16.58 -19.30
N ARG A 31 -37.31 -16.88 -20.51
CA ARG A 31 -36.73 -16.42 -21.78
C ARG A 31 -37.10 -14.95 -21.96
N GLY A 32 -36.12 -14.06 -22.00
CA GLY A 32 -36.32 -12.64 -22.30
C GLY A 32 -35.19 -12.13 -23.18
N ASP A 33 -35.39 -12.20 -24.50
CA ASP A 33 -34.54 -11.56 -25.50
C ASP A 33 -34.74 -10.02 -25.50
N PRO A 34 -33.73 -9.26 -25.98
CA PRO A 34 -33.58 -7.83 -25.71
C PRO A 34 -34.26 -6.94 -26.75
N PRO A 35 -34.57 -5.66 -26.43
CA PRO A 35 -34.76 -4.65 -27.44
C PRO A 35 -33.43 -3.98 -27.80
N HIS A 36 -33.07 -4.09 -29.07
CA HIS A 36 -32.27 -3.13 -29.80
C HIS A 36 -32.64 -1.69 -29.42
N GLN A 37 -31.66 -0.83 -29.12
CA GLN A 37 -31.72 0.56 -29.56
C GLN A 37 -30.33 1.08 -29.93
N LEU A 38 -30.18 1.25 -31.24
CA LEU A 38 -29.19 2.07 -31.91
C LEU A 38 -29.41 3.56 -31.63
N ARG A 39 -28.33 4.33 -31.81
CA ARG A 39 -28.23 5.78 -32.07
C ARG A 39 -28.04 6.70 -30.87
N GLY A 40 -26.91 7.39 -30.88
CA GLY A 40 -26.70 8.57 -30.05
C GLY A 40 -25.34 9.25 -30.16
N ARG A 41 -24.78 9.35 -31.38
CA ARG A 41 -23.62 10.21 -31.66
C ARG A 41 -24.02 11.66 -31.32
N ARG A 42 -23.45 12.27 -30.28
CA ARG A 42 -23.42 13.73 -30.10
C ARG A 42 -22.00 14.19 -29.85
N LEU A 43 -21.41 14.71 -30.92
CA LEU A 43 -20.38 15.73 -30.91
C LEU A 43 -21.01 17.03 -30.41
N LEU A 44 -20.48 17.59 -29.32
CA LEU A 44 -20.60 19.00 -28.95
C LEU A 44 -19.22 19.40 -28.40
N THR A 45 -18.32 19.94 -29.21
CA THR A 45 -18.16 21.37 -29.54
C THR A 45 -18.13 22.29 -28.32
N GLY A 46 -16.95 22.90 -28.10
CA GLY A 46 -16.84 24.31 -27.76
C GLY A 46 -16.94 24.68 -26.28
N ARG A 47 -15.82 24.59 -25.54
CA ARG A 47 -15.59 25.51 -24.42
C ARG A 47 -14.94 26.77 -24.96
N HIS A 48 -15.79 27.76 -25.20
CA HIS A 48 -15.47 29.16 -25.42
C HIS A 48 -14.64 29.65 -24.21
N ARG A 49 -13.37 29.98 -24.43
CA ARG A 49 -12.59 30.76 -23.46
C ARG A 49 -13.02 32.22 -23.60
N ASP A 50 -13.38 32.80 -22.48
CA ASP A 50 -13.75 34.20 -22.30
C ASP A 50 -12.46 35.05 -22.24
N PRO A 51 -12.22 35.97 -23.19
CA PRO A 51 -10.99 36.76 -23.25
C PRO A 51 -11.04 38.08 -22.45
N ASP A 52 -12.10 38.39 -21.69
CA ASP A 52 -12.30 39.74 -21.14
C ASP A 52 -11.96 39.94 -19.64
N ARG A 53 -11.05 39.14 -19.09
CA ARG A 53 -10.55 39.35 -17.72
C ARG A 53 -9.53 40.50 -17.67
N ARG A 54 -10.04 41.72 -17.50
CA ARG A 54 -9.25 42.95 -17.30
C ARG A 54 -8.32 42.84 -16.07
N PRO A 55 -7.07 43.35 -16.16
CA PRO A 55 -6.16 43.44 -15.03
C PRO A 55 -6.62 44.53 -14.04
N GLY A 56 -6.86 44.13 -12.80
CA GLY A 56 -7.17 45.02 -11.69
C GLY A 56 -5.96 45.83 -11.25
N HIS A 57 -6.15 47.15 -11.23
CA HIS A 57 -5.37 48.19 -10.57
C HIS A 57 -4.56 47.74 -9.35
N ILE A 58 -3.23 47.92 -9.44
CA ILE A 58 -2.32 47.98 -8.30
C ILE A 58 -2.26 49.45 -7.84
N ALA A 59 -2.68 49.71 -6.60
CA ALA A 59 -2.50 51.00 -5.94
C ALA A 59 -1.08 51.09 -5.35
N PRO A 60 -0.42 52.27 -5.39
CA PRO A 60 0.87 52.49 -4.75
C PRO A 60 0.70 53.09 -3.35
N GLY A 61 1.63 52.78 -2.46
CA GLY A 61 1.96 53.65 -1.33
C GLY A 61 1.50 53.16 0.04
N GLY A 62 2.35 52.39 0.69
CA GLY A 62 2.31 52.14 2.14
C GLY A 62 3.72 51.99 2.65
N GLU A 63 4.27 53.08 3.21
CA GLU A 63 5.60 53.16 3.80
C GLU A 63 5.75 52.16 4.97
N LEU A 64 6.52 51.11 4.75
CA LEU A 64 6.96 50.21 5.82
C LEU A 64 8.26 50.73 6.41
N ARG A 65 8.13 51.36 7.58
CA ARG A 65 9.22 51.65 8.52
C ARG A 65 9.93 50.34 8.89
N ALA A 66 11.17 50.18 8.43
CA ALA A 66 12.07 49.12 8.87
C ALA A 66 12.49 49.37 10.33
N ALA A 67 11.87 48.65 11.26
CA ALA A 67 12.39 48.48 12.61
C ALA A 67 13.52 47.44 12.55
N HIS A 68 14.75 47.90 12.80
CA HIS A 68 15.93 47.07 13.04
C HIS A 68 15.67 46.11 14.20
N THR A 69 15.30 44.87 13.89
CA THR A 69 15.47 43.74 14.80
C THR A 69 16.88 43.20 14.60
N GLY A 70 17.64 43.16 15.70
CA GLY A 70 19.03 42.72 15.71
C GLY A 70 19.16 41.31 15.14
N GLY A 71 19.86 41.21 14.00
CA GLY A 71 20.20 39.94 13.40
C GLY A 71 21.08 39.14 14.36
N ALA A 72 20.58 38.00 14.81
CA ALA A 72 21.45 36.94 15.31
C ALA A 72 22.48 36.63 14.21
N PRO A 73 23.77 36.46 14.54
CA PRO A 73 24.77 36.10 13.54
C PRO A 73 24.32 34.79 12.86
N PRO A 74 24.49 34.67 11.53
CA PRO A 74 24.20 33.44 10.83
C PRO A 74 24.99 32.32 11.49
N VAL A 75 24.29 31.32 12.03
CA VAL A 75 24.92 30.11 12.55
C VAL A 75 25.76 29.53 11.41
N PRO A 76 27.09 29.43 11.55
CA PRO A 76 27.93 28.89 10.50
C PRO A 76 27.49 27.45 10.26
N LEU A 77 26.92 27.19 9.09
CA LEU A 77 26.66 25.85 8.61
C LEU A 77 28.02 25.21 8.39
N ASP A 78 28.40 24.26 9.25
CA ASP A 78 29.64 23.51 9.13
C ASP A 78 29.72 22.85 7.74
N PRO A 79 30.69 23.25 6.88
CA PRO A 79 30.87 22.66 5.56
C PRO A 79 31.41 21.22 5.62
N GLU A 80 31.80 20.75 6.82
CA GLU A 80 32.22 19.37 7.10
C GLU A 80 31.03 18.39 7.26
N ARG A 81 29.78 18.86 7.21
CA ARG A 81 28.60 17.98 7.01
C ARG A 81 28.40 17.59 5.53
N GLY A 82 29.44 17.71 4.71
CA GLY A 82 29.52 17.24 3.33
C GLY A 82 29.62 15.72 3.19
N GLY A 83 28.86 14.96 3.98
CA GLY A 83 28.57 13.57 3.66
C GLY A 83 27.52 13.55 2.56
N SER A 84 27.94 13.62 1.30
CA SER A 84 27.08 13.46 0.11
C SER A 84 26.54 12.02 -0.05
N GLY A 85 26.35 11.30 1.05
CA GLY A 85 25.83 9.95 1.11
C GLY A 85 24.42 9.94 1.68
N PHE A 86 23.66 8.90 1.36
CA PHE A 86 22.36 8.66 1.99
C PHE A 86 22.50 8.68 3.51
N THR A 87 21.69 9.51 4.19
CA THR A 87 21.66 9.50 5.65
C THR A 87 21.07 8.16 6.12
N ASP A 88 21.43 7.75 7.34
CA ASP A 88 20.94 6.50 7.95
C ASP A 88 19.39 6.30 7.81
N PRO A 89 18.54 7.33 7.99
CA PRO A 89 17.11 7.22 7.70
C PRO A 89 16.76 6.71 6.29
N PHE A 90 17.46 7.16 5.25
CA PHE A 90 17.21 6.71 3.88
C PHE A 90 17.62 5.26 3.67
N VAL A 91 18.71 4.82 4.32
CA VAL A 91 19.14 3.42 4.29
C VAL A 91 18.08 2.53 4.93
N ARG A 92 17.53 2.95 6.09
CA ARG A 92 16.44 2.23 6.77
C ARG A 92 15.17 2.18 5.93
N LEU A 93 14.79 3.29 5.29
CA LEU A 93 13.62 3.33 4.40
C LEU A 93 13.81 2.41 3.19
N ALA A 94 14.98 2.48 2.55
CA ALA A 94 15.32 1.60 1.43
C ALA A 94 15.32 0.12 1.85
N LEU A 95 15.83 -0.20 3.04
CA LEU A 95 15.80 -1.55 3.59
C LEU A 95 14.36 -2.04 3.83
N ALA A 96 13.52 -1.23 4.47
CA ALA A 96 12.12 -1.57 4.78
C ALA A 96 11.31 -1.85 3.51
N LEU A 97 11.37 -0.95 2.52
CA LEU A 97 10.61 -1.08 1.26
C LEU A 97 11.15 -2.20 0.36
N SER A 98 12.47 -2.43 0.34
CA SER A 98 13.06 -3.48 -0.50
C SER A 98 13.02 -4.88 0.11
N GLY A 99 12.80 -4.98 1.42
CA GLY A 99 12.99 -6.23 2.16
C GLY A 99 14.45 -6.73 2.15
N GLY A 100 15.41 -5.88 1.78
CA GLY A 100 16.82 -6.25 1.58
C GLY A 100 17.09 -7.08 0.32
N LEU A 101 16.12 -7.21 -0.58
CA LEU A 101 16.32 -7.92 -1.86
C LEU A 101 17.13 -7.03 -2.82
N PRO A 102 18.24 -7.51 -3.42
CA PRO A 102 19.12 -6.65 -4.22
C PRO A 102 18.42 -5.91 -5.37
N ARG A 103 17.50 -6.58 -6.08
CA ARG A 103 16.74 -5.98 -7.18
C ARG A 103 15.84 -4.85 -6.69
N GLU A 104 15.11 -5.08 -5.60
CA GLU A 104 14.20 -4.09 -5.03
C GLU A 104 14.98 -2.95 -4.38
N LEU A 105 16.13 -3.22 -3.78
CA LEU A 105 17.00 -2.19 -3.22
C LEU A 105 17.45 -1.23 -4.33
N LEU A 106 17.90 -1.74 -5.47
CA LEU A 106 18.25 -0.89 -6.63
C LEU A 106 17.06 -0.07 -7.13
N ARG A 107 15.87 -0.69 -7.21
CA ARG A 107 14.63 -0.01 -7.61
C ARG A 107 14.28 1.15 -6.68
N VAL A 108 14.22 0.87 -5.37
CA VAL A 108 13.84 1.85 -4.34
C VAL A 108 14.88 2.95 -4.20
N THR A 109 16.17 2.62 -4.13
CA THR A 109 17.25 3.61 -4.04
C THR A 109 17.30 4.53 -5.25
N ARG A 110 17.14 3.99 -6.46
CA ARG A 110 17.02 4.83 -7.66
C ARG A 110 15.82 5.76 -7.57
N ARG A 111 14.66 5.25 -7.15
CA ARG A 111 13.46 6.08 -7.03
C ARG A 111 13.61 7.17 -5.95
N LEU A 112 14.24 6.85 -4.83
CA LEU A 112 14.59 7.83 -3.79
C LEU A 112 15.45 8.98 -4.33
N VAL A 113 16.47 8.66 -5.15
CA VAL A 113 17.31 9.70 -5.80
C VAL A 113 16.50 10.55 -6.76
N GLU A 114 15.65 9.95 -7.57
CA GLU A 114 14.78 10.66 -8.51
C GLU A 114 13.83 11.62 -7.76
N LEU A 115 13.15 11.14 -6.72
CA LEU A 115 12.25 11.97 -5.90
C LEU A 115 12.98 13.12 -5.20
N ASN A 116 14.16 12.85 -4.66
CA ASN A 116 15.00 13.86 -4.01
C ASN A 116 15.52 14.91 -5.01
N ALA A 117 15.83 14.51 -6.24
CA ALA A 117 16.27 15.42 -7.30
C ALA A 117 15.11 16.26 -7.86
N GLU A 118 13.89 15.70 -7.93
CA GLU A 118 12.70 16.42 -8.37
C GLU A 118 12.26 17.53 -7.38
N HIS A 119 12.59 17.39 -6.08
CA HIS A 119 12.02 18.21 -5.01
C HIS A 119 13.10 18.91 -4.18
N GLU A 120 14.07 19.58 -4.85
CA GLU A 120 15.20 20.33 -4.30
C GLU A 120 15.07 20.64 -2.79
N TYR A 121 15.34 19.64 -1.94
CA TYR A 121 15.42 19.71 -0.47
C TYR A 121 14.12 19.86 0.35
N GLU A 122 12.91 19.72 -0.22
CA GLU A 122 11.66 19.98 0.53
C GLU A 122 10.97 18.74 1.12
N LEU A 123 11.24 17.54 0.59
CA LEU A 123 10.55 16.33 1.08
C LEU A 123 11.22 15.79 2.35
N LEU A 124 10.55 16.00 3.48
CA LEU A 124 10.83 15.30 4.73
C LEU A 124 10.63 13.78 4.55
N LEU A 125 11.32 13.00 5.37
CA LEU A 125 11.29 11.53 5.34
C LEU A 125 9.88 10.92 5.38
N PRO A 126 8.90 11.43 6.17
CA PRO A 126 7.53 10.94 6.12
C PRO A 126 6.89 11.14 4.74
N GLY A 127 7.02 12.33 4.15
CA GLY A 127 6.47 12.64 2.84
C GLY A 127 7.09 11.80 1.71
N LEU A 128 8.38 11.50 1.83
CA LEU A 128 9.07 10.58 0.91
C LEU A 128 8.57 9.13 1.06
N THR A 129 8.33 8.69 2.30
CA THR A 129 7.78 7.38 2.62
C THR A 129 6.38 7.22 2.05
N ASP A 130 5.50 8.18 2.32
CA ASP A 130 4.11 8.18 1.83
C ASP A 130 4.06 8.10 0.31
N ARG A 131 4.92 8.87 -0.38
CA ARG A 131 4.97 8.86 -1.83
C ARG A 131 5.44 7.52 -2.40
N LEU A 132 6.48 6.91 -1.82
CA LEU A 132 6.96 5.60 -2.27
C LEU A 132 5.95 4.48 -2.02
N VAL A 133 5.32 4.47 -0.84
CA VAL A 133 4.25 3.53 -0.50
C VAL A 133 3.07 3.68 -1.46
N ARG A 134 2.67 4.92 -1.77
CA ARG A 134 1.63 5.21 -2.76
C ARG A 134 1.98 4.67 -4.15
N GLU A 135 3.17 4.97 -4.66
CA GLU A 135 3.61 4.54 -5.99
C GLU A 135 3.61 3.01 -6.10
N GLU A 136 4.11 2.33 -5.06
CA GLU A 136 4.11 0.87 -4.99
C GLU A 136 2.70 0.28 -4.91
N ALA A 137 1.82 0.84 -4.08
CA ALA A 137 0.44 0.40 -3.97
C ALA A 137 -0.32 0.60 -5.30
N LEU A 138 -0.08 1.71 -6.00
CA LEU A 138 -0.66 1.96 -7.32
C LEU A 138 -0.20 0.92 -8.33
N GLU A 139 1.11 0.67 -8.44
CA GLU A 139 1.68 -0.32 -9.35
C GLU A 139 1.11 -1.73 -9.08
N ALA A 140 1.07 -2.14 -7.82
CA ALA A 140 0.51 -3.43 -7.43
C ALA A 140 -0.99 -3.54 -7.72
N LEU A 141 -1.74 -2.46 -7.52
CA LEU A 141 -3.16 -2.38 -7.84
C LEU A 141 -3.41 -2.48 -9.35
N GLU A 142 -2.63 -1.77 -10.17
CA GLU A 142 -2.73 -1.83 -11.63
C GLU A 142 -2.35 -3.22 -12.17
N ALA A 143 -1.26 -3.80 -11.67
CA ALA A 143 -0.85 -5.16 -12.02
C ALA A 143 -1.92 -6.19 -11.62
N THR A 144 -2.52 -6.04 -10.44
CA THR A 144 -3.62 -6.89 -9.98
C THR A 144 -4.83 -6.74 -10.89
N ARG A 145 -5.28 -5.52 -11.19
CA ARG A 145 -6.38 -5.29 -12.13
C ARG A 145 -6.11 -5.87 -13.52
N GLY A 146 -4.87 -5.76 -14.01
CA GLY A 146 -4.46 -6.37 -15.29
C GLY A 146 -4.55 -7.89 -15.30
N ARG A 147 -4.20 -8.54 -14.18
CA ARG A 147 -4.42 -9.99 -13.98
C ARG A 147 -5.91 -10.33 -13.94
N LEU A 148 -6.69 -9.59 -13.15
CA LEU A 148 -8.14 -9.81 -12.99
C LEU A 148 -8.93 -9.61 -14.30
N ALA A 149 -8.46 -8.73 -15.19
CA ALA A 149 -9.08 -8.53 -16.49
C ALA A 149 -8.99 -9.77 -17.41
N GLN A 150 -8.10 -10.72 -17.11
CA GLN A 150 -7.91 -11.95 -17.87
C GLN A 150 -8.68 -13.13 -17.28
N THR A 151 -9.16 -13.01 -16.04
CA THR A 151 -9.91 -14.06 -15.33
C THR A 151 -11.41 -13.95 -15.57
N GLN A 152 -12.11 -15.08 -15.65
CA GLN A 152 -13.58 -15.11 -15.73
C GLN A 152 -14.19 -15.02 -14.34
N ALA A 153 -14.16 -13.82 -13.74
CA ALA A 153 -14.76 -13.60 -12.43
C ALA A 153 -16.30 -13.69 -12.50
N GLY A 154 -16.91 -14.42 -11.55
CA GLY A 154 -18.36 -14.42 -11.38
C GLY A 154 -18.94 -13.05 -11.05
N PRO A 155 -20.27 -12.84 -11.18
CA PRO A 155 -20.92 -11.56 -10.90
C PRO A 155 -20.72 -11.06 -9.46
N ASP A 156 -20.50 -11.97 -8.50
CA ASP A 156 -20.26 -11.65 -7.09
C ASP A 156 -18.96 -10.86 -6.86
N TRP A 157 -18.04 -10.89 -7.83
CA TRP A 157 -16.79 -10.13 -7.78
C TRP A 157 -16.92 -8.69 -8.27
N ALA A 158 -18.00 -8.34 -8.97
CA ALA A 158 -18.17 -7.01 -9.55
C ALA A 158 -18.02 -5.87 -8.53
N PRO A 159 -18.58 -5.94 -7.29
CA PRO A 159 -18.40 -4.89 -6.29
C PRO A 159 -16.93 -4.70 -5.89
N VAL A 160 -16.18 -5.79 -5.77
CA VAL A 160 -14.75 -5.76 -5.40
C VAL A 160 -13.93 -5.12 -6.52
N LEU A 161 -14.19 -5.50 -7.78
CA LEU A 161 -13.51 -4.93 -8.94
C LEU A 161 -13.81 -3.44 -9.12
N ASP A 162 -15.06 -3.03 -8.91
CA ASP A 162 -15.44 -1.62 -8.91
C ASP A 162 -14.76 -0.85 -7.77
N ARG A 163 -14.62 -1.47 -6.60
CA ARG A 163 -13.91 -0.86 -5.47
C ARG A 163 -12.43 -0.66 -5.76
N LEU A 164 -11.74 -1.65 -6.33
CA LEU A 164 -10.35 -1.50 -6.79
C LEU A 164 -10.21 -0.37 -7.81
N ARG A 165 -11.19 -0.25 -8.71
CA ARG A 165 -11.21 0.85 -9.69
C ARG A 165 -11.32 2.21 -9.02
N GLN A 166 -12.16 2.35 -7.99
CA GLN A 166 -12.25 3.59 -7.22
C GLN A 166 -10.96 3.89 -6.46
N LEU A 167 -10.39 2.89 -5.78
CA LEU A 167 -9.15 3.04 -5.01
C LEU A 167 -7.98 3.47 -5.91
N SER A 168 -7.91 3.00 -7.16
CA SER A 168 -6.88 3.43 -8.11
C SER A 168 -6.81 4.95 -8.31
N TRP A 169 -7.93 5.68 -8.14
CA TRP A 169 -7.94 7.14 -8.21
C TRP A 169 -7.30 7.79 -6.98
N SER A 170 -7.41 7.17 -5.81
CA SER A 170 -6.86 7.68 -4.55
C SER A 170 -5.33 7.49 -4.46
N PHE A 171 -4.78 6.56 -5.25
CA PHE A 171 -3.33 6.31 -5.32
C PHE A 171 -2.62 7.07 -6.45
N ARG A 172 -3.34 7.85 -7.26
CA ARG A 172 -2.69 8.58 -8.35
C ARG A 172 -1.73 9.64 -7.81
N PRO A 173 -0.67 10.00 -8.57
CA PRO A 173 0.28 11.02 -8.15
C PRO A 173 -0.36 12.38 -7.83
N ASP A 174 -1.46 12.73 -8.51
CA ASP A 174 -2.20 13.98 -8.35
C ASP A 174 -3.26 13.94 -7.22
N ALA A 175 -3.47 12.79 -6.60
CA ALA A 175 -4.38 12.66 -5.46
C ALA A 175 -3.79 13.31 -4.20
N ASP A 176 -4.65 13.82 -3.32
CA ASP A 176 -4.23 14.40 -2.05
C ASP A 176 -3.48 13.35 -1.19
N ILE A 177 -2.32 13.72 -0.64
CA ILE A 177 -1.49 12.82 0.20
C ILE A 177 -2.17 12.46 1.51
N SER A 178 -3.01 13.34 2.05
CA SER A 178 -3.75 13.08 3.28
C SER A 178 -4.77 11.94 3.16
N GLU A 179 -5.14 11.56 1.93
CA GLU A 179 -6.07 10.46 1.67
C GLU A 179 -5.38 9.08 1.67
N LEU A 180 -4.05 9.04 1.66
CA LEU A 180 -3.29 7.79 1.57
C LEU A 180 -3.60 6.82 2.72
N PRO A 181 -3.61 7.23 4.02
CA PRO A 181 -3.90 6.29 5.11
C PRO A 181 -5.30 5.67 4.98
N ARG A 182 -6.30 6.46 4.60
CA ARG A 182 -7.66 5.98 4.37
C ARG A 182 -7.71 5.00 3.20
N ALA A 183 -7.06 5.31 2.08
CA ALA A 183 -7.02 4.45 0.91
C ALA A 183 -6.30 3.12 1.17
N LEU A 184 -5.18 3.14 1.90
CA LEU A 184 -4.45 1.93 2.31
C LEU A 184 -5.30 1.07 3.26
N LYS A 185 -5.98 1.69 4.24
CA LYS A 185 -6.88 0.98 5.14
C LYS A 185 -8.03 0.32 4.39
N GLU A 186 -8.69 1.05 3.49
CA GLU A 186 -9.76 0.51 2.65
C GLU A 186 -9.29 -0.64 1.75
N LEU A 187 -8.04 -0.60 1.29
CA LEU A 187 -7.44 -1.67 0.49
C LEU A 187 -7.06 -2.88 1.34
N ALA A 188 -6.57 -2.68 2.57
CA ALA A 188 -6.24 -3.73 3.51
C ALA A 188 -7.48 -4.46 4.05
N ASP A 189 -8.56 -3.71 4.27
CA ASP A 189 -9.86 -4.22 4.76
C ASP A 189 -10.74 -4.81 3.64
N LEU A 190 -10.22 -4.92 2.41
CA LEU A 190 -10.97 -5.47 1.28
C LEU A 190 -11.35 -6.93 1.57
N ALA A 191 -12.65 -7.22 1.61
CA ALA A 191 -13.18 -8.55 1.89
C ALA A 191 -13.62 -9.22 0.56
N PRO A 192 -12.76 -10.02 -0.10
CA PRO A 192 -13.15 -10.75 -1.30
C PRO A 192 -14.19 -11.83 -0.97
N PRO A 193 -15.13 -12.13 -1.89
CA PRO A 193 -16.00 -13.29 -1.77
C PRO A 193 -15.18 -14.59 -1.70
N SER A 194 -15.78 -15.64 -1.14
CA SER A 194 -15.14 -16.96 -1.09
C SER A 194 -15.05 -17.54 -2.50
N PRO A 195 -13.88 -18.07 -2.91
CA PRO A 195 -13.72 -18.63 -4.24
C PRO A 195 -14.52 -19.93 -4.38
N SER A 196 -15.22 -20.09 -5.51
CA SER A 196 -16.00 -21.28 -5.87
C SER A 196 -15.30 -22.16 -6.92
N GLY A 197 -14.23 -21.67 -7.54
CA GLY A 197 -13.45 -22.38 -8.55
C GLY A 197 -11.99 -21.92 -8.64
N THR A 198 -11.22 -22.54 -9.54
CA THR A 198 -9.78 -22.31 -9.68
C THR A 198 -9.46 -20.87 -10.07
N ASP A 199 -10.13 -20.31 -11.08
CA ASP A 199 -9.91 -18.92 -11.52
C ASP A 199 -10.16 -17.93 -10.39
N GLU A 200 -11.22 -18.15 -9.60
CA GLU A 200 -11.55 -17.32 -8.45
C GLU A 200 -10.53 -17.46 -7.31
N SER A 201 -9.88 -18.61 -7.18
CA SER A 201 -8.78 -18.81 -6.22
C SER A 201 -7.56 -17.94 -6.56
N GLU A 202 -7.26 -17.76 -7.85
CA GLU A 202 -6.19 -16.85 -8.30
C GLU A 202 -6.53 -15.40 -8.00
N ILE A 203 -7.78 -14.99 -8.27
CA ILE A 203 -8.31 -13.66 -7.92
C ILE A 203 -8.18 -13.43 -6.42
N TRP A 204 -8.64 -14.39 -5.61
CA TRP A 204 -8.61 -14.33 -4.15
C TRP A 204 -7.17 -14.20 -3.62
N THR A 205 -6.22 -14.94 -4.20
CA THR A 205 -4.80 -14.86 -3.84
C THR A 205 -4.23 -13.48 -4.15
N ALA A 206 -4.44 -12.98 -5.38
CA ALA A 206 -3.95 -11.66 -5.79
C ALA A 206 -4.50 -10.52 -4.93
N LEU A 207 -5.76 -10.62 -4.50
CA LEU A 207 -6.38 -9.65 -3.59
C LEU A 207 -5.82 -9.72 -2.18
N ASN A 208 -5.52 -10.93 -1.68
CA ASN A 208 -4.89 -11.07 -0.37
C ASN A 208 -3.47 -10.51 -0.33
N ASP A 209 -2.69 -10.74 -1.39
CA ASP A 209 -1.37 -10.14 -1.56
C ASP A 209 -1.46 -8.62 -1.56
N LEU A 210 -2.41 -8.06 -2.32
CA LEU A 210 -2.62 -6.61 -2.39
C LEU A 210 -3.03 -6.00 -1.04
N ALA A 211 -3.93 -6.66 -0.31
CA ALA A 211 -4.33 -6.22 1.02
C ALA A 211 -3.20 -6.37 2.07
N ALA A 212 -2.36 -7.40 1.97
CA ALA A 212 -1.17 -7.54 2.82
C ALA A 212 -0.11 -6.47 2.50
N LEU A 213 0.09 -6.14 1.23
CA LEU A 213 0.93 -5.02 0.80
C LEU A 213 0.43 -3.68 1.37
N ALA A 214 -0.89 -3.45 1.33
CA ALA A 214 -1.48 -2.24 1.89
C ALA A 214 -1.26 -2.13 3.41
N ALA A 215 -1.43 -3.23 4.14
CA ALA A 215 -1.14 -3.29 5.58
C ALA A 215 0.33 -2.99 5.89
N LEU A 216 1.25 -3.58 5.11
CA LEU A 216 2.69 -3.29 5.23
C LEU A 216 2.99 -1.82 4.90
N GLY A 217 2.34 -1.24 3.90
CA GLY A 217 2.43 0.16 3.53
C GLY A 217 2.04 1.08 4.70
N MET A 218 0.91 0.82 5.36
CA MET A 218 0.49 1.57 6.55
C MET A 218 1.52 1.50 7.67
N ALA A 219 1.98 0.30 8.03
CA ALA A 219 2.98 0.13 9.07
C ALA A 219 4.32 0.81 8.73
N THR A 220 4.65 0.90 7.43
CA THR A 220 5.84 1.61 6.96
C THR A 220 5.65 3.13 7.12
N CYS A 221 4.53 3.70 6.69
CA CYS A 221 4.22 5.11 6.91
C CYS A 221 4.27 5.47 8.40
N ASP A 222 3.64 4.66 9.26
CA ASP A 222 3.60 4.88 10.69
C ASP A 222 5.01 4.84 11.33
N ALA A 223 5.86 3.89 10.95
CA ALA A 223 7.22 3.74 11.47
C ALA A 223 8.19 4.88 11.06
N PHE A 224 7.85 5.61 9.98
CA PHE A 224 8.62 6.74 9.47
C PHE A 224 7.95 8.10 9.72
N ALA A 225 6.81 8.13 10.42
CA ALA A 225 6.25 9.37 10.93
C ALA A 225 7.20 10.02 11.95
N ASP A 226 7.27 11.36 11.98
CA ASP A 226 8.24 12.13 12.77
C ASP A 226 8.33 11.65 14.24
N ALA A 227 7.18 11.42 14.87
CA ALA A 227 7.10 10.98 16.26
C ALA A 227 7.73 9.59 16.52
N CYS A 228 7.61 8.67 15.56
CA CYS A 228 8.18 7.33 15.69
C CYS A 228 9.66 7.33 15.31
N PHE A 229 10.04 8.06 14.26
CA PHE A 229 11.42 8.08 13.79
C PHE A 229 12.39 8.59 14.86
N ASP A 230 12.03 9.66 15.58
CA ASP A 230 12.85 10.20 16.66
C ASP A 230 12.99 9.22 17.85
N ALA A 231 11.92 8.48 18.17
CA ALA A 231 11.91 7.52 19.27
C ALA A 231 12.85 6.32 19.04
N PHE A 232 13.07 5.93 17.78
CA PHE A 232 13.89 4.78 17.39
C PHE A 232 15.17 5.17 16.63
N GLY A 233 15.49 6.47 16.59
CA GLY A 233 16.34 7.10 15.57
C GLY A 233 17.84 6.88 15.69
N THR A 234 18.49 7.05 16.84
CA THR A 234 19.96 7.29 16.83
C THR A 234 20.81 6.49 17.81
N ASP A 235 20.24 5.88 18.85
CA ASP A 235 21.06 5.41 19.99
C ASP A 235 20.84 3.94 20.40
N ALA A 236 20.17 3.14 19.56
CA ALA A 236 19.95 1.74 19.89
C ALA A 236 21.29 0.96 19.85
N PRO A 237 21.74 0.35 20.96
CA PRO A 237 22.99 -0.40 20.98
C PRO A 237 22.90 -1.61 20.03
N ALA A 238 24.01 -1.91 19.33
CA ALA A 238 24.09 -2.98 18.32
C ALA A 238 23.75 -4.40 18.82
N SER A 239 23.54 -4.59 20.12
CA SER A 239 23.14 -5.85 20.76
C SER A 239 21.62 -5.95 21.06
N ALA A 240 20.83 -4.92 20.75
CA ALA A 240 19.39 -4.93 20.96
C ALA A 240 18.66 -5.76 19.89
N SER A 241 17.45 -6.23 20.23
CA SER A 241 16.50 -6.89 19.32
C SER A 241 16.49 -6.21 17.93
N PRO A 242 16.34 -6.97 16.82
CA PRO A 242 16.18 -6.37 15.49
C PRO A 242 15.19 -5.21 15.54
N GLY A 243 15.65 -4.01 15.20
CA GLY A 243 14.84 -2.80 15.28
C GLY A 243 13.64 -2.86 14.32
N PRO A 244 12.65 -1.96 14.49
CA PRO A 244 11.39 -2.01 13.75
C PRO A 244 11.58 -2.00 12.22
N TYR A 245 12.61 -1.30 11.71
CA TYR A 245 12.92 -1.27 10.28
C TYR A 245 13.41 -2.61 9.72
N THR A 246 14.14 -3.40 10.53
CA THR A 246 14.57 -4.74 10.14
C THR A 246 13.41 -5.74 10.18
N GLU A 247 12.45 -5.54 11.10
CA GLU A 247 11.21 -6.30 11.14
C GLU A 247 10.31 -5.98 9.95
N LEU A 248 10.17 -4.70 9.56
CA LEU A 248 9.46 -4.31 8.34
C LEU A 248 10.08 -4.95 7.09
N ALA A 249 11.41 -4.93 6.99
CA ALA A 249 12.10 -5.61 5.90
C ALA A 249 11.89 -7.13 5.91
N ALA A 250 11.77 -7.75 7.09
CA ALA A 250 11.41 -9.15 7.21
C ALA A 250 9.97 -9.41 6.76
N ALA A 251 9.00 -8.62 7.22
CA ALA A 251 7.60 -8.69 6.80
C ALA A 251 7.47 -8.55 5.28
N ARG A 252 8.28 -7.67 4.66
CA ARG A 252 8.36 -7.53 3.21
C ARG A 252 8.82 -8.80 2.51
N ARG A 253 9.81 -9.51 3.06
CA ARG A 253 10.24 -10.82 2.52
C ARG A 253 9.16 -11.88 2.69
N GLU A 254 8.47 -11.88 3.83
CA GLU A 254 7.35 -12.77 4.07
C GLU A 254 6.22 -12.56 3.06
N LEU A 255 5.97 -11.33 2.61
CA LEU A 255 4.97 -11.05 1.56
C LEU A 255 5.26 -11.81 0.26
N ALA A 256 6.53 -12.01 -0.09
CA ALA A 256 6.90 -12.79 -1.27
C ALA A 256 6.65 -14.31 -1.11
N LEU A 257 6.43 -14.78 0.13
CA LEU A 257 6.15 -16.18 0.46
C LEU A 257 4.65 -16.40 0.73
N SER A 258 4.04 -15.49 1.48
CA SER A 258 2.66 -15.61 1.97
C SER A 258 2.11 -14.28 2.50
N ALA A 259 0.96 -13.88 1.97
CA ALA A 259 0.20 -12.73 2.47
C ALA A 259 -0.18 -12.85 3.96
N SER A 260 -0.57 -14.04 4.43
CA SER A 260 -0.96 -14.24 5.83
C SER A 260 0.22 -14.14 6.79
N SER A 261 1.39 -14.67 6.40
CA SER A 261 2.64 -14.51 7.17
C SER A 261 3.04 -13.04 7.29
N CYS A 262 2.97 -12.30 6.16
CA CYS A 262 3.23 -10.86 6.14
C CYS A 262 2.30 -10.09 7.09
N ARG A 263 0.97 -10.33 7.03
CA ARG A 263 0.02 -9.66 7.93
C ARG A 263 0.31 -9.95 9.40
N ALA A 264 0.56 -11.20 9.75
CA ALA A 264 0.92 -11.56 11.13
C ALA A 264 2.22 -10.87 11.60
N ALA A 265 3.18 -10.63 10.71
CA ALA A 265 4.37 -9.85 11.02
C ALA A 265 4.07 -8.36 11.19
N VAL A 266 3.25 -7.79 10.31
CA VAL A 266 2.78 -6.40 10.40
C VAL A 266 2.03 -6.15 11.71
N ASP A 267 1.13 -7.04 12.12
CA ASP A 267 0.37 -6.90 13.36
C ASP A 267 1.29 -6.85 14.59
N ARG A 268 2.36 -7.67 14.60
CA ARG A 268 3.37 -7.63 15.67
C ARG A 268 4.13 -6.31 15.68
N ILE A 269 4.54 -5.80 14.51
CA ILE A 269 5.24 -4.52 14.39
C ILE A 269 4.35 -3.38 14.89
N ARG A 270 3.08 -3.36 14.48
CA ARG A 270 2.11 -2.36 14.93
C ARG A 270 1.92 -2.40 16.44
N PHE A 271 1.83 -3.59 17.03
CA PHE A 271 1.76 -3.76 18.49
C PHE A 271 3.01 -3.22 19.20
N THR A 272 4.21 -3.53 18.69
CA THR A 272 5.48 -3.04 19.26
C THR A 272 5.62 -1.52 19.18
N LEU A 273 5.11 -0.91 18.12
CA LEU A 273 5.14 0.54 17.90
C LEU A 273 3.98 1.27 18.61
N ASP A 274 3.10 0.56 19.33
CA ASP A 274 1.88 1.08 19.95
C ASP A 274 0.93 1.78 18.95
N LEU A 275 0.87 1.24 17.73
CA LEU A 275 0.03 1.73 16.63
C LEU A 275 -1.33 1.02 16.67
N SER A 276 -2.20 1.40 17.62
CA SER A 276 -3.56 0.88 17.76
C SER A 276 -4.52 1.44 16.71
#